data_AF-A0A1E5QFC0-F1
#
_entry.id   AF-A0A1E5QFC0-F1
#
_cell.length_a   1.000
_cell.length_b   1.000
_cell.length_c   1.000
_cell.angle_alpha   90.00
_cell.angle_beta   90.00
_cell.angle_gamma   90.00
#
_symmetry.space_group_name_H-M   'P 1'
#
loop_
_entity.id
_entity.type
_entity.pdbx_description
1 polymer ?
#
loop_
_entity_poly.entity_id
_entity_poly.type
_entity_poly.pdbx_seq_one_letter_code
_entity_poly.pdbx_strand_id
1 'polypeptide(L)'
;MAITIEELKVQSAEDQNLVQRLQSEKKVLLNKVRQEGFELGIRSSAKLSYKDFRHFERVHSLATALDEDVLDYLFSYLDLKNCPEQARQLDADFAYLLEVDPASRISFAQGWIDGVLSVWQTIKTQVDRPE
;
A
#
# COMPACT_ATOMS: atom_id res chain seq x y z
N MET A 1 17.24 -7.93 -48.44
CA MET A 1 16.98 -6.97 -47.34
C MET A 1 15.66 -7.26 -46.61
N ALA A 2 15.28 -8.54 -46.44
CA ALA A 2 14.03 -8.96 -45.78
C ALA A 2 14.26 -9.45 -44.33
N ILE A 3 15.46 -9.97 -44.05
CA ILE A 3 15.87 -10.52 -42.75
C ILE A 3 15.80 -9.46 -41.64
N THR A 4 16.11 -8.20 -41.97
CA THR A 4 16.08 -7.07 -41.02
C THR A 4 14.67 -6.73 -40.49
N ILE A 5 13.60 -6.99 -41.25
CA ILE A 5 12.23 -6.62 -40.85
C ILE A 5 11.61 -7.71 -39.97
N GLU A 6 11.91 -8.98 -40.24
CA GLU A 6 11.45 -10.09 -39.41
C GLU A 6 12.17 -10.13 -38.05
N GLU A 7 13.48 -9.88 -38.00
CA GLU A 7 14.24 -9.77 -36.75
C GLU A 7 13.74 -8.60 -35.87
N LEU A 8 13.43 -7.44 -36.47
CA LEU A 8 12.84 -6.29 -35.76
C LEU A 8 11.45 -6.60 -35.19
N LYS A 9 10.64 -7.40 -35.89
CA LYS A 9 9.31 -7.82 -35.40
C LYS A 9 9.41 -8.82 -34.24
N VAL A 10 10.37 -9.74 -34.31
CA VAL A 10 10.61 -10.72 -33.24
C VAL A 10 11.13 -10.01 -31.99
N GLN A 11 12.12 -9.12 -32.11
CA GLN A 11 12.61 -8.30 -30.98
C GLN A 11 11.50 -7.44 -30.39
N SER A 12 10.70 -6.76 -31.22
CA SER A 12 9.57 -5.95 -30.71
C SER A 12 8.52 -6.78 -29.98
N ALA A 13 8.29 -8.04 -30.39
CA ALA A 13 7.34 -8.94 -29.72
C ALA A 13 7.90 -9.47 -28.39
N GLU A 14 9.19 -9.79 -28.34
CA GLU A 14 9.90 -10.19 -27.12
C GLU A 14 9.94 -9.06 -26.09
N ASP A 15 10.21 -7.83 -26.53
CA ASP A 15 10.20 -6.63 -25.69
C ASP A 15 8.81 -6.34 -25.10
N GLN A 16 7.75 -6.48 -25.92
CA GLN A 16 6.37 -6.34 -25.43
C GLN A 16 6.00 -7.41 -24.39
N ASN A 17 6.46 -8.65 -24.59
CA ASN A 17 6.24 -9.74 -23.64
C ASN A 17 6.96 -9.45 -22.32
N LEU A 18 8.22 -8.97 -22.38
CA LEU A 18 8.98 -8.57 -21.21
C LEU A 18 8.29 -7.43 -20.44
N VAL A 19 7.84 -6.39 -21.13
CA VAL A 19 7.11 -5.26 -20.51
C VAL A 19 5.84 -5.75 -19.81
N GLN A 20 5.05 -6.62 -20.45
CA GLN A 20 3.85 -7.17 -19.84
C GLN A 20 4.16 -8.01 -18.60
N ARG A 21 5.22 -8.82 -18.64
CA ARG A 21 5.66 -9.61 -17.48
C ARG A 21 6.09 -8.71 -16.33
N LEU A 22 6.94 -7.72 -16.59
CA LEU A 22 7.39 -6.75 -15.58
C LEU A 22 6.23 -5.95 -14.98
N GLN A 23 5.25 -5.55 -15.78
CA GLN A 23 4.03 -4.90 -15.29
C GLN A 23 3.22 -5.82 -14.38
N SER A 24 3.08 -7.10 -14.75
CA SER A 24 2.38 -8.08 -13.93
C SER A 24 3.09 -8.33 -12.60
N GLU A 25 4.42 -8.45 -12.62
CA GLU A 25 5.26 -8.63 -11.43
C GLU A 25 5.19 -7.42 -10.51
N LYS A 26 5.27 -6.19 -11.08
CA LYS A 26 5.07 -4.95 -10.31
C LYS A 26 3.71 -4.92 -9.64
N LYS A 27 2.64 -5.32 -10.34
CA LYS A 27 1.29 -5.36 -9.75
C LYS A 27 1.20 -6.36 -8.59
N VAL A 28 1.81 -7.53 -8.73
CA VAL A 28 1.87 -8.52 -7.65
C VAL A 28 2.64 -7.97 -6.45
N LEU A 29 3.76 -7.28 -6.69
CA LEU A 29 4.55 -6.66 -5.63
C LEU A 29 3.75 -5.58 -4.88
N LEU A 30 3.11 -4.67 -5.59
CA LEU A 30 2.26 -3.63 -4.99
C LEU A 30 1.10 -4.21 -4.18
N ASN A 31 0.51 -5.33 -4.62
CA ASN A 31 -0.53 -6.01 -3.86
C ASN A 31 0.01 -6.60 -2.55
N LYS A 32 1.22 -7.18 -2.56
CA LYS A 32 1.88 -7.63 -1.32
C LYS A 32 2.12 -6.45 -0.38
N VAL A 33 2.59 -5.33 -0.92
CA VAL A 33 2.83 -4.10 -0.13
C VAL A 33 1.57 -3.58 0.53
N ARG A 34 0.45 -3.60 -0.22
CA ARG A 34 -0.86 -3.24 0.33
C ARG A 34 -1.28 -4.21 1.44
N GLN A 35 -1.06 -5.51 1.27
CA GLN A 35 -1.40 -6.52 2.27
C GLN A 35 -0.60 -6.33 3.58
N GLU A 36 0.70 -6.08 3.48
CA GLU A 36 1.54 -5.78 4.65
C GLU A 36 1.07 -4.51 5.37
N GLY A 37 0.74 -3.46 4.60
CA GLY A 37 0.14 -2.25 5.14
C GLY A 37 -1.15 -2.55 5.91
N PHE A 38 -2.03 -3.36 5.33
CA PHE A 38 -3.30 -3.78 5.95
C PHE A 38 -3.10 -4.51 7.27
N GLU A 39 -2.23 -5.50 7.32
CA GLU A 39 -1.94 -6.23 8.55
C GLU A 39 -1.36 -5.35 9.63
N LEU A 40 -0.44 -4.45 9.27
CA LEU A 40 0.08 -3.45 10.20
C LEU A 40 -1.02 -2.49 10.67
N GLY A 41 -1.95 -2.10 9.80
CA GLY A 41 -3.12 -1.29 10.15
C GLY A 41 -3.95 -1.94 11.25
N ILE A 42 -4.21 -3.24 11.12
CA ILE A 42 -4.89 -4.02 12.15
C ILE A 42 -4.07 -4.04 13.45
N ARG A 43 -2.78 -4.39 13.39
CA ARG A 43 -1.93 -4.52 14.60
C ARG A 43 -1.76 -3.19 15.34
N SER A 44 -1.64 -2.09 14.60
CA SER A 44 -1.48 -0.75 15.15
C SER A 44 -2.77 -0.09 15.62
N SER A 45 -3.94 -0.61 15.22
CA SER A 45 -5.26 -0.08 15.60
C SER A 45 -5.47 0.01 17.12
N ALA A 46 -4.85 -0.90 17.90
CA ALA A 46 -4.90 -0.88 19.37
C ALA A 46 -4.27 0.39 20.00
N LYS A 47 -3.39 1.08 19.26
CA LYS A 47 -2.75 2.34 19.70
C LYS A 47 -3.54 3.59 19.27
N LEU A 48 -4.63 3.42 18.53
CA LEU A 48 -5.42 4.52 17.98
C LEU A 48 -6.57 4.89 18.91
N SER A 49 -6.81 6.19 19.04
CA SER A 49 -7.95 6.72 19.76
C SER A 49 -9.20 6.75 18.87
N TYR A 50 -10.38 6.93 19.47
CA TYR A 50 -11.62 7.18 18.74
C TYR A 50 -11.51 8.35 17.75
N LYS A 51 -10.77 9.42 18.12
CA LYS A 51 -10.55 10.58 17.24
C LYS A 51 -9.74 10.20 16.00
N ASP A 52 -8.76 9.33 16.16
CA ASP A 52 -7.94 8.82 15.06
C ASP A 52 -8.82 8.00 14.09
N PHE A 53 -9.63 7.07 14.60
CA PHE A 53 -10.56 6.30 13.77
C PHE A 53 -11.53 7.18 12.99
N ARG A 54 -12.10 8.20 13.64
CA ARG A 54 -13.00 9.17 12.98
C ARG A 54 -12.29 10.03 11.94
N HIS A 55 -11.03 10.36 12.16
CA HIS A 55 -10.21 11.07 11.18
C HIS A 55 -10.02 10.21 9.93
N PHE A 56 -9.52 8.98 10.10
CA PHE A 56 -9.30 8.05 8.99
C PHE A 56 -10.57 7.66 8.24
N GLU A 57 -11.71 7.53 8.92
CA GLU A 57 -13.01 7.29 8.29
C GLU A 57 -13.41 8.44 7.35
N ARG A 58 -13.11 9.69 7.72
CA ARG A 58 -13.42 10.88 6.90
C ARG A 58 -12.48 11.03 5.72
N VAL A 59 -11.20 10.74 5.90
CA VAL A 59 -10.20 10.87 4.84
C VAL A 59 -10.09 9.63 3.96
N HIS A 60 -10.84 8.56 4.26
CA HIS A 60 -10.78 7.31 3.49
C HIS A 60 -11.12 7.49 2.00
N SER A 61 -12.11 8.33 1.67
CA SER A 61 -12.43 8.66 0.28
C SER A 61 -11.33 9.44 -0.43
N LEU A 62 -10.47 10.11 0.34
CA LEU A 62 -9.27 10.79 -0.16
C LEU A 62 -8.06 9.85 -0.23
N ALA A 63 -8.09 8.70 0.46
CA ALA A 63 -7.03 7.70 0.42
C ALA A 63 -6.85 7.11 -1.00
N THR A 64 -7.93 7.02 -1.78
CA THR A 64 -7.88 6.65 -3.20
C THR A 64 -7.23 7.70 -4.10
N ALA A 65 -7.08 8.93 -3.61
CA ALA A 65 -6.45 10.05 -4.30
C ALA A 65 -5.18 10.55 -3.58
N LEU A 66 -4.56 9.71 -2.73
CA LEU A 66 -3.30 10.04 -2.06
C LEU A 66 -2.24 10.45 -3.10
N ASP A 67 -1.76 11.67 -2.96
CA ASP A 67 -0.57 12.18 -3.62
C ASP A 67 0.64 12.11 -2.67
N GLU A 68 1.82 12.49 -3.17
CA GLU A 68 3.08 12.48 -2.41
C GLU A 68 3.05 13.42 -1.19
N ASP A 69 2.34 14.54 -1.26
CA ASP A 69 2.29 15.53 -0.18
C ASP A 69 1.46 15.03 1.02
N VAL A 70 0.32 14.38 0.74
CA VAL A 70 -0.52 13.78 1.80
C VAL A 70 0.13 12.51 2.38
N LEU A 71 0.94 11.82 1.57
CA LEU A 71 1.74 10.68 2.01
C LEU A 71 2.74 11.06 3.11
N ASP A 72 3.43 12.19 2.97
CA ASP A 72 4.44 12.59 3.96
C ASP A 72 3.83 12.93 5.32
N TYR A 73 2.62 13.49 5.35
CA TYR A 73 1.87 13.69 6.60
C TYR A 73 1.50 12.34 7.25
N LEU A 74 0.99 11.39 6.47
CA LEU A 74 0.63 10.07 6.98
C LEU A 74 1.87 9.30 7.48
N PHE A 75 2.97 9.33 6.73
CA PHE A 75 4.21 8.68 7.14
C PHE A 75 4.82 9.33 8.39
N SER A 76 4.78 10.66 8.50
CA SER A 76 5.18 11.36 9.73
C SER A 76 4.31 10.95 10.93
N TYR A 77 3.01 10.80 10.73
CA TYR A 77 2.10 10.28 11.77
C TYR A 77 2.42 8.83 12.15
N LEU A 78 2.69 7.98 11.15
CA LEU A 78 3.06 6.58 11.37
C LEU A 78 4.40 6.48 12.10
N ASP A 79 5.40 7.29 11.74
CA ASP A 79 6.69 7.38 12.42
C ASP A 79 6.53 7.80 13.88
N LEU A 80 5.67 8.80 14.17
CA LEU A 80 5.32 9.17 15.55
C LEU A 80 4.67 8.03 16.36
N LYS A 81 4.09 7.03 15.69
CA LYS A 81 3.49 5.83 16.30
C LYS A 81 4.42 4.60 16.25
N ASN A 82 5.65 4.77 15.77
CA ASN A 82 6.64 3.74 15.49
C ASN A 82 6.10 2.59 14.60
N CYS A 83 5.15 2.89 13.72
CA CYS A 83 4.55 1.88 12.83
C CYS A 83 5.48 1.49 11.66
N PRO A 84 6.15 2.43 10.95
CA PRO A 84 7.03 2.12 9.84
C PRO A 84 8.28 1.37 10.30
N GLU A 85 8.82 1.67 11.49
CA GLU A 85 9.91 0.88 12.08
C GLU A 85 9.52 -0.59 12.28
N GLN A 86 8.28 -0.88 12.69
CA GLN A 86 7.81 -2.25 12.83
C GLN A 86 7.71 -2.97 11.49
N ALA A 87 7.32 -2.27 10.41
CA ALA A 87 7.32 -2.81 9.05
C ALA A 87 8.74 -2.97 8.48
N ARG A 88 9.65 -2.01 8.73
CA ARG A 88 11.05 -2.05 8.28
C ARG A 88 11.86 -3.16 8.96
N GLN A 89 11.46 -3.58 10.16
CA GLN A 89 12.09 -4.70 10.88
C GLN A 89 11.66 -6.08 10.36
N LEU A 90 10.54 -6.16 9.62
CA LEU A 90 10.01 -7.43 9.11
C LEU A 90 10.77 -7.93 7.87
N ASP A 91 11.19 -7.02 6.99
CA ASP A 91 11.91 -7.36 5.75
C ASP A 91 12.71 -6.13 5.24
N ALA A 92 14.01 -6.32 4.98
CA ALA A 92 14.92 -5.28 4.51
C ALA A 92 14.65 -4.88 3.05
N ASP A 93 14.24 -5.83 2.20
CA ASP A 93 13.88 -5.55 0.81
C ASP A 93 12.56 -4.77 0.76
N PHE A 94 11.66 -5.05 1.70
CA PHE A 94 10.42 -4.30 1.89
C PHE A 94 10.67 -2.86 2.35
N ALA A 95 11.58 -2.69 3.33
CA ALA A 95 11.99 -1.36 3.79
C ALA A 95 12.55 -0.51 2.64
N TYR A 96 13.44 -1.11 1.84
CA TYR A 96 14.02 -0.46 0.68
C TYR A 96 12.96 -0.09 -0.37
N LEU A 97 11.99 -0.97 -0.61
CA LEU A 97 10.89 -0.70 -1.55
C LEU A 97 10.05 0.51 -1.13
N LEU A 98 9.77 0.65 0.17
CA LEU A 98 9.04 1.80 0.72
C LEU A 98 9.85 3.10 0.68
N GLU A 99 11.18 3.04 0.63
CA GLU A 99 12.02 4.24 0.51
C GLU A 99 12.15 4.72 -0.93
N VAL A 100 12.21 3.80 -1.88
CA VAL A 100 12.61 4.10 -3.27
C VAL A 100 11.43 4.23 -4.23
N ASP A 101 10.28 3.61 -3.95
CA ASP A 101 9.12 3.64 -4.85
C ASP A 101 7.90 4.35 -4.23
N PRO A 102 7.53 5.55 -4.73
CA PRO A 102 6.34 6.27 -4.29
C PRO A 102 5.05 5.45 -4.43
N ALA A 103 4.93 4.65 -5.50
CA ALA A 103 3.74 3.81 -5.71
C ALA A 103 3.59 2.72 -4.62
N SER A 104 4.71 2.21 -4.12
CA SER A 104 4.75 1.30 -2.98
C SER A 104 4.35 2.01 -1.68
N ARG A 105 4.83 3.24 -1.44
CA ARG A 105 4.39 4.06 -0.30
C ARG A 105 2.88 4.31 -0.31
N ILE A 106 2.32 4.67 -1.48
CA ILE A 106 0.87 4.85 -1.68
C ILE A 106 0.13 3.55 -1.37
N SER A 107 0.57 2.44 -1.98
CA SER A 107 -0.09 1.14 -1.83
C SER A 107 -0.09 0.66 -0.38
N PHE A 108 1.02 0.87 0.32
CA PHE A 108 1.16 0.57 1.75
C PHE A 108 0.21 1.41 2.60
N ALA A 109 0.20 2.74 2.39
CA ALA A 109 -0.67 3.68 3.10
C ALA A 109 -2.16 3.34 2.93
N GLN A 110 -2.58 3.04 1.70
CA GLN A 110 -3.94 2.60 1.42
C GLN A 110 -4.30 1.34 2.17
N GLY A 111 -3.42 0.33 2.11
CA GLY A 111 -3.59 -0.91 2.86
C GLY A 111 -3.73 -0.65 4.36
N TRP A 112 -2.86 0.18 4.93
CA TRP A 112 -2.88 0.51 6.35
C TRP A 112 -4.19 1.17 6.79
N ILE A 113 -4.69 2.15 6.03
CA ILE A 113 -5.97 2.81 6.30
C ILE A 113 -7.12 1.78 6.24
N ASP A 114 -7.13 0.89 5.23
CA ASP A 114 -8.12 -0.18 5.10
C ASP A 114 -8.11 -1.11 6.33
N GLY A 115 -6.92 -1.46 6.81
CA GLY A 115 -6.72 -2.29 8.00
C GLY A 115 -7.29 -1.64 9.25
N VAL A 116 -6.96 -0.37 9.49
CA VAL A 116 -7.50 0.41 10.61
C VAL A 116 -9.02 0.50 10.56
N LEU A 117 -9.59 0.77 9.39
CA LEU A 117 -11.03 0.91 9.23
C LEU A 117 -11.77 -0.43 9.37
N SER A 118 -11.15 -1.56 9.01
CA SER A 118 -11.74 -2.88 9.25
C SER A 118 -11.99 -3.15 10.74
N VAL A 119 -11.03 -2.77 11.59
CA VAL A 119 -11.17 -2.85 13.05
C VAL A 119 -12.25 -1.88 13.54
N TRP A 120 -12.28 -0.67 12.99
CA TRP A 120 -13.30 0.32 13.34
C TRP A 120 -14.72 -0.16 13.07
N GLN A 121 -14.95 -0.77 11.89
CA GLN A 121 -16.25 -1.34 11.55
C GLN A 121 -16.64 -2.51 12.47
N THR A 122 -15.65 -3.31 12.87
CA THR A 122 -15.88 -4.42 13.83
C THR A 122 -16.31 -3.87 15.19
N ILE A 123 -15.64 -2.82 15.70
CA ILE A 123 -16.00 -2.16 16.96
C ILE A 123 -17.42 -1.57 16.88
N LYS A 124 -17.76 -0.84 15.81
CA LYS A 124 -19.11 -0.30 15.62
C LYS A 124 -20.18 -1.39 15.64
N THR A 125 -19.94 -2.48 14.90
CA THR A 125 -20.88 -3.60 14.83
C THR A 125 -21.09 -4.28 16.18
N GLN A 126 -20.05 -4.35 17.02
CA GLN A 126 -20.16 -4.88 18.38
C GLN A 126 -20.93 -3.95 19.31
N VAL A 127 -20.80 -2.63 19.16
CA VAL A 127 -21.56 -1.64 19.94
C VAL A 127 -23.02 -1.57 19.51
N ASP A 128 -23.30 -1.73 18.21
CA ASP A 128 -24.66 -1.68 17.64
C ASP A 128 -25.47 -2.98 17.85
N ARG A 129 -24.83 -4.05 18.35
CA ARG A 129 -25.51 -5.25 18.85
C ARG A 129 -25.64 -5.14 20.37
N PRO A 130 -26.72 -4.55 20.90
CA PRO A 130 -27.00 -4.70 22.32
C PRO A 130 -27.31 -6.18 22.59
N GLU A 131 -26.66 -6.75 23.60
CA GLU A 131 -27.13 -8.00 24.22
C GLU A 131 -28.57 -7.85 24.75
#